data_AF-A0A6I7QBZ7-F1
#
_entry.id   AF-A0A6I7QBZ7-F1
#
_cell.length_a   1.000
_cell.length_b   1.000
_cell.length_c   1.000
_cell.angle_alpha   90.00
_cell.angle_beta   90.00
_cell.angle_gamma   90.00
#
_symmetry.space_group_name_H-M   'P 1'
#
loop_
_entity.id
_entity.type
_entity.pdbx_description
1 polymer ?
#
loop_
_entity_poly.entity_id
_entity_poly.type
_entity_poly.pdbx_seq_one_letter_code
_entity_poly.pdbx_strand_id
1 'polypeptide(L)' 'MFKDKGLKNYLEYLTLGTEIAFTIGAPILIGFWIDSRYDTSPWFILGGVLLAMTMLVVMLIRLNRKLNKSE' A
#
# COMPACT_ATOMS: atom_id res chain seq x y z
N MET A 1 25.66 7.73 22.01
CA MET A 1 24.33 7.22 22.38
C MET A 1 23.18 8.18 22.02
N PHE A 2 23.27 8.97 20.92
CA PHE A 2 22.21 9.91 20.49
C PHE A 2 21.92 9.88 18.97
N LYS A 3 22.50 8.94 18.22
CA LYS A 3 22.40 8.88 16.74
C LYS A 3 21.21 8.03 16.24
N ASP A 4 20.55 7.27 17.12
CA ASP A 4 19.56 6.26 16.73
C ASP A 4 18.12 6.75 16.52
N LYS A 5 17.68 7.80 17.23
CA LYS A 5 16.27 8.23 17.16
C LYS A 5 15.88 8.80 15.79
N GLY A 6 16.75 9.62 15.19
CA GLY A 6 16.49 10.20 13.87
C GLY A 6 16.45 9.15 12.76
N LEU A 7 17.35 8.16 12.82
CA LEU A 7 17.39 7.05 11.85
C LEU A 7 16.14 6.16 11.98
N LYS A 8 15.72 5.84 13.21
CA LYS A 8 14.51 5.03 13.45
C LYS A 8 13.25 5.69 12.88
N ASN A 9 13.04 6.98 13.15
CA ASN A 9 11.87 7.69 12.62
C ASN A 9 11.89 7.73 11.08
N TYR A 10 13.07 7.92 10.47
CA TYR A 10 13.21 7.91 9.02
C TYR A 10 12.89 6.53 8.41
N LEU A 11 13.36 5.45 9.05
CA LEU A 11 13.05 4.08 8.65
C LEU A 11 11.56 3.76 8.80
N GLU A 12 10.88 4.29 9.82
CA GLU A 12 9.42 4.14 9.98
C GLU A 12 8.66 4.81 8.83
N TYR A 13 9.02 6.03 8.43
CA TYR A 13 8.40 6.70 7.28
C TYR A 13 8.67 5.97 5.95
N LEU A 14 9.89 5.46 5.75
CA LEU A 14 10.23 4.63 4.59
C LEU A 14 9.40 3.35 4.55
N THR A 15 9.24 2.70 5.70
CA THR A 15 8.43 1.47 5.83
C THR A 15 6.98 1.75 5.47
N LEU A 16 6.40 2.84 5.99
CA LEU A 16 5.05 3.29 5.64
C LEU A 16 4.89 3.60 4.16
N GLY A 17 5.83 4.34 3.57
CA GLY A 17 5.80 4.65 2.14
C GLY A 17 5.86 3.39 1.27
N THR A 18 6.69 2.43 1.67
CA THR A 18 6.80 1.12 1.00
C THR A 18 5.51 0.32 1.14
N GLU A 19 4.91 0.29 2.34
CA GLU A 19 3.65 -0.40 2.61
C GLU A 19 2.51 0.16 1.75
N ILE A 20 2.41 1.49 1.64
CA ILE A 20 1.42 2.18 0.78
C ILE A 20 1.65 1.84 -0.69
N ALA A 21 2.90 1.98 -1.17
CA ALA A 21 3.25 1.70 -2.55
C ALA A 21 2.93 0.24 -2.93
N PHE A 22 3.23 -0.70 -2.04
CA PHE A 22 2.94 -2.12 -2.27
C PHE A 22 1.45 -2.42 -2.24
N THR A 23 0.72 -1.83 -1.29
CA THR A 23 -0.73 -2.06 -1.13
C THR A 23 -1.52 -1.56 -2.34
N ILE A 24 -1.10 -0.44 -2.94
CA ILE A 24 -1.75 0.10 -4.14
C ILE A 24 -1.20 -0.58 -5.40
N GLY A 25 0.13 -0.63 -5.52
CA GLY A 25 0.80 -1.02 -6.75
C GLY A 25 0.68 -2.51 -7.05
N ALA A 26 0.80 -3.38 -6.05
CA ALA A 26 0.77 -4.83 -6.27
C ALA A 26 -0.50 -5.31 -6.99
N PRO A 27 -1.73 -4.99 -6.54
CA PRO A 27 -2.94 -5.48 -7.21
C PRO A 27 -3.15 -4.88 -8.61
N ILE A 28 -2.74 -3.63 -8.84
CA ILE A 28 -2.81 -3.00 -10.17
C ILE A 28 -1.82 -3.69 -11.13
N LEU A 29 -0.59 -3.92 -10.69
CA LEU A 29 0.44 -4.60 -11.49
C LEU A 29 0.07 -6.06 -11.78
N ILE A 30 -0.51 -6.76 -10.80
CA ILE A 30 -1.05 -8.12 -11.00
C ILE A 30 -2.17 -8.10 -12.03
N GLY A 31 -3.11 -7.15 -11.92
CA GLY A 31 -4.18 -6.99 -12.89
C GLY A 31 -3.65 -6.73 -14.30
N PHE A 32 -2.65 -5.83 -14.42
CA PHE A 32 -2.01 -5.52 -15.70
C PHE A 32 -1.29 -6.72 -16.30
N TRP A 33 -0.56 -7.47 -15.48
CA TRP A 33 0.14 -8.66 -15.94
C TRP A 33 -0.82 -9.74 -16.44
N ILE A 34 -1.96 -9.93 -15.76
CA ILE A 34 -3.01 -10.87 -16.20
C ILE A 34 -3.62 -10.38 -17.51
N ASP A 35 -4.05 -9.13 -17.58
CA ASP A 35 -4.66 -8.56 -18.79
C ASP A 35 -3.72 -8.68 -20.00
N SER A 36 -2.43 -8.37 -19.82
CA SER A 36 -1.41 -8.49 -20.87
C SER A 36 -1.07 -9.94 -21.22
N ARG A 37 -1.24 -10.91 -20.31
CA ARG A 37 -0.91 -12.32 -20.56
C ARG A 37 -2.00 -13.05 -21.34
N TYR A 38 -3.25 -12.67 -21.11
CA TYR A 38 -4.42 -13.33 -21.68
C TYR A 38 -5.08 -12.53 -22.82
N ASP A 39 -4.50 -11.39 -23.22
CA ASP A 39 -5.08 -10.42 -24.17
C ASP A 39 -6.55 -10.09 -23.82
N THR A 40 -6.85 -10.01 -22.53
CA THR A 40 -8.19 -9.64 -22.07
C THR A 40 -8.35 -8.13 -22.12
N SER A 41 -9.57 -7.68 -22.42
CA SER A 41 -9.96 -6.30 -22.14
C SER A 41 -9.66 -5.96 -20.67
N PRO A 42 -9.37 -4.69 -20.31
CA PRO A 42 -8.69 -4.28 -19.07
C PRO A 42 -9.52 -4.45 -17.77
N TRP A 43 -10.18 -5.59 -17.60
CA TRP A 43 -11.05 -5.92 -16.48
C TRP A 43 -10.26 -6.27 -15.23
N PHE A 44 -9.12 -6.94 -15.37
CA PHE A 44 -8.31 -7.34 -14.23
C PHE A 44 -7.58 -6.13 -13.61
N ILE A 45 -7.10 -5.19 -14.43
CA ILE A 45 -6.59 -3.90 -13.96
C ILE A 45 -7.68 -3.13 -13.21
N LEU A 46 -8.89 -3.03 -13.77
CA LEU A 46 -10.01 -2.33 -13.13
C LEU A 46 -10.38 -2.96 -11.78
N GLY A 47 -10.43 -4.29 -11.72
CA GLY A 47 -10.59 -5.04 -10.47
C GLY A 47 -9.46 -4.78 -9.48
N GLY A 48 -8.21 -4.75 -9.96
CA GLY A 48 -7.02 -4.41 -9.18
C GLY A 48 -7.05 -3.01 -8.60
N VAL A 49 -7.55 -2.03 -9.35
CA VAL A 49 -7.75 -0.64 -8.87
C VAL A 49 -8.82 -0.58 -7.79
N LEU A 50 -9.98 -1.23 -7.99
CA LEU A 50 -11.02 -1.28 -6.95
C LEU A 50 -10.49 -1.93 -5.66
N LEU A 51 -9.73 -3.02 -5.79
CA LEU A 51 -9.11 -3.69 -4.66
C LEU A 51 -8.06 -2.80 -3.98
N ALA A 52 -7.21 -2.10 -4.74
CA ALA A 52 -6.28 -1.11 -4.20
C ALA A 52 -6.99 -0.01 -3.39
N MET A 53 -8.11 0.52 -3.91
CA MET A 53 -8.90 1.55 -3.22
C MET A 53 -9.46 1.02 -1.89
N THR A 54 -10.04 -0.18 -1.89
CA THR A 54 -10.57 -0.77 -0.64
C THR A 54 -9.47 -1.04 0.38
N MET A 55 -8.32 -1.56 -0.05
CA MET A 55 -7.17 -1.78 0.83
C MET A 55 -6.61 -0.48 1.40
N LEU A 56 -6.56 0.58 0.59
CA LEU A 56 -6.13 1.91 1.05
C LEU A 56 -7.03 2.43 2.17
N VAL A 57 -8.35 2.33 2.00
CA VAL A 57 -9.33 2.74 3.04
C VAL A 57 -9.12 1.91 4.32
N VAL A 58 -8.98 0.59 4.21
CA VAL A 58 -8.72 -0.28 5.37
C VAL A 58 -7.39 0.07 6.05
N MET A 59 -6.34 0.37 5.28
CA MET A 59 -5.04 0.79 5.80
C MET A 59 -5.15 2.10 6.58
N LEU A 60 -5.84 3.11 6.02
CA LEU A 60 -6.04 4.40 6.69
C LEU A 60 -6.79 4.24 8.01
N ILE A 61 -7.84 3.39 8.03
CA ILE A 61 -8.58 3.08 9.27
C ILE A 61 -7.63 2.42 10.30
N ARG A 62 -6.78 1.48 9.87
CA ARG A 62 -5.81 0.82 10.75
C ARG A 62 -4.76 1.80 11.27
N LEU A 63 -4.24 2.67 10.42
CA LEU A 63 -3.25 3.68 10.78
C LEU A 63 -3.84 4.67 11.79
N ASN A 64 -5.04 5.18 11.54
CA ASN A 64 -5.75 6.06 12.45
C ASN A 64 -5.98 5.39 13.82
N ARG A 65 -6.41 4.12 13.84
CA ARG A 65 -6.57 3.35 15.09
C ARG A 65 -5.25 3.13 15.83
N LYS A 66 -4.14 2.93 15.13
CA LYS A 66 -2.81 2.82 15.76
C LYS A 66 -2.41 4.13 16.42
N LEU A 67 -2.57 5.26 15.72
CA LEU A 67 -2.25 6.59 16.24
C LEU A 67 -3.12 6.97 17.45
N ASN A 68 -4.43 6.72 17.36
CA ASN A 68 -5.39 7.00 18.44
C ASN A 68 -5.23 6.10 19.67
N LYS A 69 -4.49 4.99 19.56
CA LYS A 69 -4.23 4.07 20.69
C LYS A 69 -2.86 4.29 21.32
N SER A 70 -2.02 5.12 20.69
CA SER A 70 -0.69 5.51 21.19
C SER A 70 -0.66 6.88 21.87
N GLU A 71 -1.79 7.62 21.85
CA GLU A 71 -2.09 8.72 22.79
C GLU A 71 -2.73 8.17 24.06
#